data_AF-A0A180H1U5-F1
#
_entry.id   AF-A0A180H1U5-F1
#
_cell.length_a   1.000
_cell.length_b   1.000
_cell.length_c   1.000
_cell.angle_alpha   90.00
_cell.angle_beta   90.00
_cell.angle_gamma   90.00
#
_symmetry.space_group_name_H-M   'P 1'
#
loop_
_entity.id
_entity.type
_entity.pdbx_description
1 polymer ?
#
loop_
_entity_poly.entity_id
_entity_poly.type
_entity_poly.pdbx_seq_one_letter_code
_entity_poly.pdbx_strand_id
1 'polypeptide(L)'
;MALRSIIIASLVVAVFSTGVFTTENDELPHDQDCTWYTDANTTSATCNGVPGMRCTGGCTGHVTARNCTTSHEINVQEPPLTTEKCTVSYGRSSATMAVCLTEHQSFTCYGSPSGKARCKGCSGP
;
A
#
# COMPACT_ATOMS: atom_id res chain seq x y z
N MET A 1 -72.63 -22.37 -20.23
CA MET A 1 -71.87 -21.16 -20.62
C MET A 1 -70.71 -21.05 -19.64
N ALA A 2 -69.52 -21.53 -20.04
CA ALA A 2 -68.29 -20.74 -20.26
C ALA A 2 -67.65 -20.26 -18.92
N LEU A 3 -66.35 -20.40 -18.62
CA LEU A 3 -65.17 -20.95 -19.29
C LEU A 3 -64.20 -21.35 -18.13
N ARG A 4 -63.47 -22.45 -18.27
CA ARG A 4 -62.50 -22.94 -17.28
C ARG A 4 -61.26 -22.04 -17.22
N SER A 5 -60.86 -21.60 -16.03
CA SER A 5 -59.54 -21.03 -15.78
C SER A 5 -58.67 -22.06 -15.07
N ILE A 6 -57.68 -22.58 -15.79
CA ILE A 6 -56.70 -23.55 -15.30
C ILE A 6 -55.59 -22.76 -14.60
N ILE A 7 -55.38 -23.00 -13.31
CA ILE A 7 -54.24 -22.45 -12.56
C ILE A 7 -53.01 -23.26 -12.96
N ILE A 8 -52.12 -22.67 -13.76
CA ILE A 8 -50.83 -23.27 -14.12
C ILE A 8 -49.85 -22.89 -13.01
N ALA A 9 -49.60 -23.83 -12.09
CA ALA A 9 -48.52 -23.73 -11.13
C ALA A 9 -47.19 -23.94 -11.88
N SER A 10 -46.54 -22.84 -12.29
CA SER A 10 -45.19 -22.88 -12.85
C SER A 10 -44.19 -23.18 -11.73
N LEU A 11 -43.78 -24.43 -11.64
CA LEU A 11 -42.61 -24.88 -10.87
C LEU A 11 -41.35 -24.29 -11.52
N VAL A 12 -40.94 -23.12 -11.05
CA VAL A 12 -39.61 -22.57 -11.37
C VAL A 12 -38.61 -23.32 -10.51
N VAL A 13 -37.97 -24.34 -11.08
CA VAL A 13 -36.81 -24.99 -10.44
C VAL A 13 -35.66 -24.01 -10.53
N ALA A 14 -35.46 -23.22 -9.46
CA ALA A 14 -34.27 -22.39 -9.32
C ALA A 14 -33.08 -23.32 -9.04
N VAL A 15 -32.32 -23.63 -10.09
CA VAL A 15 -30.99 -24.22 -9.95
C VAL A 15 -30.09 -23.11 -9.45
N PHE A 16 -29.91 -23.00 -8.14
CA PHE A 16 -28.86 -22.18 -7.55
C PHE A 16 -27.54 -22.89 -7.81
N SER A 17 -27.00 -22.70 -9.02
CA SER A 17 -25.57 -22.89 -9.23
C SER A 17 -24.88 -21.87 -8.34
N THR A 18 -24.38 -22.30 -7.19
CA THR A 18 -23.45 -21.51 -6.38
C THR A 18 -22.19 -21.30 -7.19
N GLY A 19 -22.22 -20.31 -8.09
CA GLY A 19 -21.04 -19.74 -8.68
C GLY A 19 -20.27 -19.07 -7.55
N VAL A 20 -19.28 -19.76 -7.01
CA VAL A 20 -18.23 -19.14 -6.21
C VAL A 20 -17.54 -18.16 -7.15
N PHE A 21 -17.74 -16.86 -6.93
CA PHE A 21 -16.92 -15.85 -7.56
C PHE A 21 -15.54 -15.91 -6.90
N THR A 22 -14.64 -16.75 -7.41
CA THR A 22 -13.21 -16.56 -7.16
C THR A 22 -12.78 -15.37 -8.02
N THR A 23 -12.91 -14.15 -7.52
CA THR A 23 -12.10 -13.03 -8.01
C THR A 23 -10.76 -13.09 -7.30
N GLU A 24 -10.00 -14.15 -7.58
CA GLU A 24 -8.57 -14.19 -7.31
C GLU A 24 -7.95 -13.35 -8.44
N ASN A 25 -8.02 -12.03 -8.30
CA ASN A 25 -7.16 -11.14 -9.07
C ASN A 25 -5.78 -11.19 -8.42
N ASP A 26 -5.19 -12.39 -8.33
CA ASP A 26 -3.79 -12.54 -7.95
C ASP A 26 -2.99 -11.94 -9.10
N GLU A 27 -2.80 -10.62 -9.01
CA GLU A 27 -1.93 -9.88 -9.90
C GLU A 27 -0.56 -10.53 -9.80
N LEU A 28 -0.12 -11.14 -10.90
CA LEU A 28 1.16 -11.83 -10.95
C LEU A 28 2.25 -10.94 -10.35
N PRO A 29 3.17 -11.50 -9.55
CA PRO A 29 4.21 -10.73 -8.91
C PRO A 29 4.96 -9.86 -9.92
N HIS A 30 5.01 -8.57 -9.67
CA HIS A 30 5.63 -7.61 -10.57
C HIS A 30 6.56 -6.64 -9.83
N ASP A 31 7.42 -5.99 -10.59
CA ASP A 31 8.32 -4.99 -10.05
C ASP A 31 7.74 -3.59 -10.25
N GLN A 32 7.84 -2.73 -9.24
CA GLN A 32 7.30 -1.38 -9.32
C GLN A 32 8.12 -0.35 -8.54
N ASP A 33 7.91 0.92 -8.91
CA ASP A 33 8.50 2.06 -8.21
C ASP A 33 7.57 2.53 -7.09
N CYS A 34 8.15 2.75 -5.92
CA CYS A 34 7.43 3.05 -4.70
C CYS A 34 7.92 4.38 -4.14
N THR A 35 6.99 5.31 -4.00
CA THR A 35 7.24 6.61 -3.37
C THR A 35 6.93 6.58 -1.89
N TRP A 36 6.14 5.60 -1.43
CA TRP A 36 6.02 5.20 -0.02
C TRP A 36 6.28 3.70 0.10
N TYR A 37 6.90 3.29 1.19
CA TYR A 37 7.21 1.88 1.45
C TYR A 37 7.61 1.70 2.91
N THR A 38 7.39 0.48 3.40
CA THR A 38 7.91 0.01 4.69
C THR A 38 8.77 -1.22 4.50
N ASP A 39 9.63 -1.49 5.47
CA ASP A 39 10.40 -2.74 5.57
C ASP A 39 11.20 -3.08 4.29
N ALA A 40 11.74 -2.06 3.62
CA ALA A 40 12.34 -2.15 2.28
C ALA A 40 13.30 -3.33 2.13
N ASN A 41 14.17 -3.54 3.11
CA ASN A 41 15.23 -4.55 3.02
C ASN A 41 14.78 -5.95 3.45
N THR A 42 13.47 -6.24 3.41
CA THR A 42 12.89 -7.50 3.89
C THR A 42 11.91 -8.10 2.87
N THR A 43 11.52 -9.35 3.08
CA THR A 43 10.48 -10.02 2.28
C THR A 43 9.05 -9.57 2.65
N SER A 44 8.91 -8.69 3.64
CA SER A 44 7.64 -8.10 4.06
C SER A 44 7.45 -6.67 3.56
N ALA A 45 8.31 -6.20 2.66
CA ALA A 45 8.25 -4.83 2.17
C ALA A 45 6.87 -4.49 1.59
N THR A 46 6.37 -3.31 1.91
CA THR A 46 5.10 -2.79 1.38
C THR A 46 5.38 -1.65 0.41
N CYS A 47 4.45 -1.37 -0.50
CA CYS A 47 4.62 -0.34 -1.52
C CYS A 47 3.36 0.52 -1.67
N ASN A 48 3.55 1.84 -1.75
CA ASN A 48 2.57 2.88 -2.05
C ASN A 48 1.29 2.85 -1.20
N GLY A 49 1.31 2.16 -0.05
CA GLY A 49 0.17 2.04 0.86
C GLY A 49 -1.00 1.23 0.30
N VAL A 50 -0.78 0.38 -0.72
CA VAL A 50 -1.83 -0.50 -1.25
C VAL A 50 -2.14 -1.57 -0.19
N PRO A 51 -3.39 -1.65 0.32
CA PRO A 51 -3.75 -2.64 1.34
C PRO A 51 -3.46 -4.06 0.84
N GLY A 52 -2.86 -4.90 1.69
CA GLY A 52 -2.54 -6.29 1.38
C GLY A 52 -1.32 -6.50 0.47
N MET A 53 -0.81 -5.45 -0.17
CA MET A 53 0.34 -5.56 -1.07
C MET A 53 1.62 -5.91 -0.32
N ARG A 54 2.34 -6.92 -0.81
CA ARG A 54 3.66 -7.33 -0.31
C ARG A 54 4.63 -7.54 -1.45
N CYS A 55 5.84 -7.04 -1.27
CA CYS A 55 6.95 -7.18 -2.21
C CYS A 55 7.98 -8.14 -1.62
N THR A 56 7.90 -9.41 -2.00
CA THR A 56 8.71 -10.48 -1.39
C THR A 56 10.18 -10.41 -1.79
N GLY A 57 10.50 -9.75 -2.89
CA GLY A 57 11.88 -9.46 -3.30
C GLY A 57 12.48 -8.24 -2.60
N GLY A 58 11.74 -7.59 -1.71
CA GLY A 58 12.15 -6.35 -1.05
C GLY A 58 12.18 -5.15 -2.00
N CYS A 59 12.69 -4.04 -1.48
CA CYS A 59 12.82 -2.74 -2.12
C CYS A 59 14.25 -2.24 -1.99
N THR A 60 14.77 -1.69 -3.08
CA THR A 60 16.12 -1.09 -3.13
C THR A 60 16.05 0.35 -3.60
N GLY A 61 17.07 1.15 -3.32
CA GLY A 61 17.01 2.60 -3.53
C GLY A 61 16.40 3.32 -2.33
N HIS A 62 15.97 4.57 -2.49
CA HIS A 62 15.44 5.36 -1.39
C HIS A 62 14.68 6.60 -1.88
N VAL A 63 13.86 7.13 -0.97
CA VAL A 63 13.36 8.50 -1.03
C VAL A 63 14.34 9.37 -0.24
N THR A 64 14.70 10.51 -0.81
CA THR A 64 15.42 11.57 -0.10
C THR A 64 14.40 12.53 0.50
N ALA A 65 14.31 12.55 1.83
CA ALA A 65 13.47 13.45 2.60
C ALA A 65 14.27 14.68 3.06
N ARG A 66 13.61 15.82 3.22
CA ARG A 66 14.24 17.11 3.56
C ARG A 66 13.58 17.71 4.80
N ASN A 67 14.28 18.65 5.43
CA ASN A 67 13.85 19.31 6.67
C ASN A 67 13.49 18.28 7.74
N CYS A 68 14.39 17.34 7.96
CA CYS A 68 14.22 16.23 8.89
C CYS A 68 14.78 16.59 10.27
N THR A 69 14.10 16.13 11.31
CA THR A 69 14.53 16.22 12.71
C THR A 69 14.31 14.87 13.39
N THR A 70 15.11 14.57 14.42
CA THR A 70 14.90 13.41 15.29
C THR A 70 13.83 13.65 16.34
N SER A 71 13.34 14.90 16.47
CA SER A 71 12.15 15.17 17.28
C SER A 71 10.93 14.49 16.67
N HIS A 72 10.19 13.78 17.51
CA HIS A 72 8.93 13.14 17.15
C HIS A 72 7.72 13.96 17.63
N GLU A 73 7.97 15.15 18.17
CA GLU A 73 6.91 16.10 18.50
C GLU A 73 6.33 16.72 17.22
N ILE A 74 5.00 16.78 17.18
CA ILE A 74 4.27 17.22 16.00
C ILE A 74 4.47 18.73 15.82
N ASN A 75 4.84 19.15 14.61
CA ASN A 75 5.08 20.54 14.21
C ASN A 75 6.32 21.20 14.87
N VAL A 76 7.17 20.42 15.53
CA VAL A 76 8.44 20.92 16.06
C VAL A 76 9.53 20.71 15.00
N GLN A 77 9.98 21.81 14.41
CA GLN A 77 11.12 21.86 13.48
C GLN A 77 12.28 22.57 14.16
N GLU A 78 12.89 21.91 15.13
CA GLU A 78 14.09 22.43 15.78
C GLU A 78 15.33 22.15 14.93
N PRO A 79 16.14 23.18 14.62
CA PRO A 79 17.44 22.98 14.01
C PRO A 79 18.38 22.14 14.89
N PRO A 80 19.35 21.40 14.30
CA PRO A 80 19.66 21.38 12.87
C PRO A 80 18.71 20.46 12.09
N LEU A 81 18.13 20.99 11.01
CA LEU A 81 17.31 20.22 10.09
C LEU A 81 18.19 19.57 9.02
N THR A 82 17.96 18.29 8.74
CA THR A 82 18.80 17.50 7.85
C THR A 82 18.06 17.07 6.57
N THR A 83 18.83 16.47 5.66
CA THR A 83 18.32 15.78 4.47
C THR A 83 18.73 14.33 4.56
N GLU A 84 17.74 13.44 4.57
CA GLU A 84 17.93 12.03 4.90
C GLU A 84 17.56 11.13 3.74
N LYS A 85 18.32 10.05 3.59
CA LYS A 85 18.01 8.95 2.67
C LYS A 85 17.25 7.88 3.44
N CYS A 86 15.96 7.77 3.19
CA CYS A 86 15.09 6.84 3.89
C CYS A 86 15.28 5.43 3.31
N THR A 87 16.27 4.68 3.79
CA THR A 87 16.63 3.38 3.19
C THR A 87 15.74 2.23 3.67
N VAL A 88 15.06 2.39 4.80
CA VAL A 88 14.23 1.33 5.39
C VAL A 88 12.75 1.59 5.15
N SER A 89 12.29 2.82 5.35
CA SER A 89 10.89 3.17 5.12
C SER A 89 10.73 4.67 4.88
N TYR A 90 9.75 5.02 4.05
CA TYR A 90 9.29 6.39 3.90
C TYR A 90 7.77 6.41 3.74
N GLY A 91 7.10 7.27 4.49
CA GLY A 91 5.64 7.40 4.43
C GLY A 91 5.16 8.77 4.89
N ARG A 92 4.09 9.28 4.28
CA ARG A 92 3.45 10.53 4.73
C ARG A 92 2.58 10.23 5.94
N SER A 93 2.80 10.98 7.02
CA SER A 93 1.97 10.93 8.22
C SER A 93 0.89 12.02 8.19
N SER A 94 1.08 13.11 7.44
CA SER A 94 0.09 14.15 7.19
C SER A 94 0.36 14.84 5.86
N ALA A 95 -0.39 15.92 5.55
CA ALA A 95 -0.15 16.73 4.36
C ALA A 95 1.27 17.34 4.32
N THR A 96 1.82 17.68 5.49
CA THR A 96 3.09 18.40 5.66
C THR A 96 4.17 17.58 6.35
N MET A 97 3.84 16.42 6.92
CA MET A 97 4.75 15.61 7.73
C MET A 97 4.93 14.22 7.12
N ALA A 98 6.16 13.76 7.06
CA ALA A 98 6.54 12.40 6.68
C ALA A 98 7.45 11.76 7.73
N VAL A 99 7.40 10.45 7.80
CA VAL A 99 8.32 9.63 8.59
C VAL A 99 9.35 9.03 7.64
N CYS A 100 10.62 9.19 8.01
CA CYS A 100 11.76 8.65 7.30
C CYS A 100 12.54 7.72 8.24
N LEU A 101 12.70 6.47 7.84
CA LEU A 101 13.48 5.48 8.57
C LEU A 101 14.72 5.13 7.75
N THR A 102 15.87 5.29 8.37
CA THR A 102 17.17 4.80 7.88
C THR A 102 17.52 3.50 8.60
N GLU A 103 18.67 2.91 8.30
CA GLU A 103 19.18 1.73 9.01
C GLU A 103 19.53 2.00 10.48
N HIS A 104 19.69 3.27 10.85
CA HIS A 104 20.23 3.65 12.16
C HIS A 104 19.29 4.56 12.96
N GLN A 105 18.39 5.29 12.30
CA GLN A 105 17.65 6.37 12.93
C GLN A 105 16.29 6.62 12.28
N SER A 106 15.32 7.05 13.10
CA SER A 106 14.03 7.59 12.67
C SER A 106 14.05 9.11 12.65
N PHE A 107 13.38 9.68 11.65
CA PHE A 107 13.22 11.12 11.49
C PHE A 107 11.78 11.49 11.16
N THR A 108 11.38 12.66 11.64
CA THR A 108 10.18 13.39 11.21
C THR A 108 10.62 14.47 10.22
N CYS A 109 10.05 14.47 9.02
CA CYS A 109 10.48 15.34 7.93
C CYS A 109 9.32 16.20 7.42
N TYR A 110 9.62 17.45 7.08
CA TYR A 110 8.62 18.45 6.69
C TYR A 110 8.82 19.04 5.29
N GLY A 111 9.94 18.71 4.64
CA GLY A 111 10.28 19.18 3.30
C GLY A 111 9.76 18.28 2.20
N SER A 112 9.68 18.82 0.98
CA SER A 112 9.30 18.05 -0.20
C SER A 112 10.28 16.91 -0.47
N PRO A 113 9.81 15.65 -0.58
CA PRO A 113 10.66 14.51 -0.88
C PRO A 113 11.05 14.45 -2.37
N SER A 114 12.04 13.63 -2.68
CA SER A 114 12.40 13.27 -4.05
C SER A 114 12.93 11.83 -4.13
N GLY A 115 12.90 11.23 -5.32
CA GLY A 115 13.34 9.85 -5.51
C GLY A 115 12.24 8.83 -5.26
N LYS A 116 12.64 7.56 -5.23
CA LYS A 116 11.76 6.37 -5.16
C LYS A 116 12.59 5.14 -4.82
N ALA A 117 11.95 4.14 -4.23
CA ALA A 117 12.50 2.80 -4.11
C ALA A 117 11.96 1.92 -5.24
N ARG A 118 12.75 0.98 -5.74
CA ARG A 118 12.32 -0.07 -6.67
C ARG A 118 12.04 -1.33 -5.88
N CYS A 119 10.78 -1.73 -5.82
CA CYS A 119 10.35 -2.95 -5.16
C CYS A 119 10.16 -4.10 -6.14
N LYS A 120 10.44 -5.32 -5.68
CA LYS A 120 10.51 -6.52 -6.50
C LYS A 120 9.51 -7.58 -6.02
N GLY A 121 8.90 -8.29 -6.98
CA GLY A 121 7.95 -9.36 -6.66
C GLY A 121 6.78 -8.89 -5.79
N CYS A 122 6.21 -7.73 -6.14
CA CYS A 122 5.04 -7.16 -5.50
C CYS A 122 3.77 -7.85 -5.99
N SER A 123 2.97 -8.36 -5.06
CA SER A 123 1.64 -8.90 -5.32
C SER A 123 0.64 -8.23 -4.39
N GLY A 124 -0.51 -7.84 -4.93
CA GLY A 124 -1.67 -7.39 -4.16
C GLY A 124 -2.37 -8.56 -3.44
N PRO A 125 -3.37 -8.26 -2.59
CA PRO A 125 -4.27 -9.26 -2.04
C PRO A 125 -5.25 -9.81 -3.09
#